data_AF-A0A0L7RF80-F1
#
_entry.id   AF-A0A0L7RF80-F1
#
_cell.length_a   1.000
_cell.length_b   1.000
_cell.length_c   1.000
_cell.angle_alpha   90.00
_cell.angle_beta   90.00
_cell.angle_gamma   90.00
#
_symmetry.space_group_name_H-M   'P 1'
#
loop_
_entity.id
_entity.type
_entity.pdbx_description
1 polymer ?
#
loop_
_entity_poly.entity_id
_entity_poly.type
_entity_poly.pdbx_seq_one_letter_code
_entity_poly.pdbx_strand_id
1 'polypeptide(L)'
;MMGGAWFEKYFGNCSSEEHLRTTALKYVNEILCINEDPRACNVSILKDCIPQYVIGHAQRLTRIHDYISEHKIPLGLCGSSYHGVGVSDVILSAKEAVSNINQHML
;
A
#
# COMPACT_ATOMS: atom_id res chain seq x y z
N MET A 1 3.90 9.45 9.09
CA MET A 1 3.79 9.09 7.67
C MET A 1 3.24 10.30 6.93
N MET A 2 3.82 10.64 5.78
CA MET A 2 3.32 11.72 4.92
C MET A 2 3.00 11.13 3.55
N GLY A 3 1.97 11.63 2.87
CA GLY A 3 1.63 11.19 1.51
C GLY A 3 0.36 10.36 1.40
N GLY A 4 0.46 9.19 0.75
CA GLY A 4 -0.69 8.40 0.31
C GLY A 4 -1.30 8.94 -0.98
N ALA A 5 -2.61 8.83 -1.15
CA ALA A 5 -3.34 9.31 -2.33
C ALA A 5 -3.13 10.80 -2.64
N TRP A 6 -2.68 11.59 -1.66
CA TRP A 6 -2.46 13.03 -1.81
C TRP A 6 -0.98 13.42 -1.90
N PHE A 7 -0.05 12.46 -2.01
CA PHE A 7 1.38 12.78 -2.05
C PHE A 7 1.72 13.77 -3.17
N GLU A 8 1.31 13.50 -4.41
CA GLU A 8 1.58 14.39 -5.55
C GLU A 8 0.95 15.78 -5.36
N LYS A 9 -0.25 15.85 -4.78
CA LYS A 9 -0.94 17.12 -4.50
C LYS A 9 -0.15 18.01 -3.53
N TYR A 10 0.43 17.42 -2.48
CA TYR A 10 1.10 18.19 -1.43
C TYR A 10 2.60 18.37 -1.65
N PHE A 11 3.25 17.43 -2.33
CA PHE A 11 4.71 17.37 -2.45
C PHE A 11 5.22 17.32 -3.90
N GLY A 12 4.35 17.15 -4.89
CA GLY A 12 4.71 17.02 -6.30
C GLY A 12 5.40 15.70 -6.66
N ASN A 13 5.86 15.59 -7.91
CA ASN A 13 6.43 14.35 -8.46
C ASN A 13 7.92 14.13 -8.13
N CYS A 14 8.64 15.15 -7.64
CA CYS A 14 10.08 15.11 -7.37
C CYS A 14 10.45 15.78 -6.04
N SER A 15 9.80 15.39 -4.95
CA SER A 15 10.17 15.87 -3.61
C SER A 15 11.50 15.26 -3.18
N SER A 16 12.47 16.10 -2.80
CA SER A 16 13.73 15.61 -2.23
C SER A 16 13.51 15.12 -0.79
N GLU A 17 14.36 14.20 -0.32
CA GLU A 17 14.35 13.74 1.07
C GLU A 17 14.49 14.91 2.05
N GLU A 18 15.30 15.91 1.71
CA GLU A 18 15.50 17.11 2.53
C GLU A 18 14.25 17.99 2.62
N HIS A 19 13.49 18.11 1.52
CA HIS A 19 12.22 18.83 1.53
C HIS A 19 11.19 18.12 2.44
N LEU A 20 11.10 16.80 2.33
CA LEU A 20 10.22 15.99 3.17
C LEU A 20 10.65 16.04 4.63
N ARG A 21 11.95 15.92 4.92
CA ARG A 21 12.53 16.08 6.26
C ARG A 21 12.14 17.41 6.87
N THR A 22 12.42 18.51 6.17
CA THR A 22 12.12 19.87 6.64
C THR A 22 10.63 20.04 6.94
N THR A 23 9.77 19.52 6.05
CA THR A 23 8.32 19.60 6.22
C THR A 23 7.85 18.78 7.44
N ALA A 24 8.39 17.58 7.63
CA ALA A 24 8.07 16.75 8.79
C ALA A 24 8.47 17.43 10.10
N LEU A 25 9.68 17.99 10.17
CA LEU A 25 10.17 18.68 11.38
C LEU A 25 9.36 19.93 11.70
N LYS A 26 8.99 20.72 10.68
CA LYS A 26 8.09 21.85 10.86
C LYS A 26 6.78 21.44 11.54
N TYR A 27 6.10 20.42 11.03
CA TYR A 27 4.83 19.99 11.61
C TYR A 27 4.97 19.27 12.96
N VAL A 28 6.08 18.57 13.21
CA VAL A 28 6.38 18.02 14.54
C VAL A 28 6.51 19.16 15.56
N ASN A 29 7.22 20.23 15.21
CA ASN A 29 7.32 21.42 16.05
C ASN A 29 5.96 22.08 16.29
N GLU A 30 5.20 22.34 15.22
CA GLU A 30 3.90 23.02 15.33
C GLU A 30 2.86 22.21 16.12
N ILE A 31 2.82 20.88 15.94
CA ILE A 31 1.79 20.02 16.54
C ILE A 31 2.17 19.55 17.95
N LEU A 32 3.44 19.22 18.16
CA LEU A 32 3.92 18.61 19.41
C LEU A 32 4.74 19.57 20.28
N CYS A 33 5.01 20.79 19.82
CA CYS A 33 5.81 21.82 20.50
C CYS A 33 7.24 21.37 20.85
N ILE A 34 7.80 20.43 20.09
CA ILE A 34 9.19 19.98 20.22
C ILE A 34 10.06 20.97 19.42
N ASN A 35 10.88 21.75 20.12
CA ASN A 35 11.70 22.81 19.51
C ASN A 35 13.15 22.37 19.26
N GLU A 36 13.55 21.23 19.79
CA GLU A 36 14.88 20.68 19.63
C GLU A 36 15.05 19.98 18.28
N ASP A 37 16.26 20.08 17.71
CA ASP A 37 16.63 19.31 16.53
C ASP A 37 16.75 17.81 16.84
N PRO A 38 16.33 16.93 15.91
CA PRO A 38 16.46 15.49 16.10
C PRO A 38 17.93 15.08 16.09
N ARG A 39 18.35 14.25 17.06
CA ARG A 39 19.70 13.66 17.07
C ARG A 39 19.97 12.74 15.87
N ALA A 40 18.91 12.11 15.36
CA ALA A 40 18.96 11.26 14.18
C ALA A 40 17.65 11.39 13.39
N CYS A 41 17.75 11.39 12.07
CA CYS A 41 16.61 11.43 11.18
C CYS A 41 16.88 10.50 9.99
N ASN A 42 15.91 9.66 9.66
CA ASN A 42 15.93 8.81 8.48
C ASN A 42 14.69 9.10 7.64
N VAL A 43 14.89 9.34 6.35
CA VAL A 43 13.81 9.59 5.39
C VAL A 43 13.84 8.48 4.36
N SER A 44 12.68 7.95 4.02
CA SER A 44 12.55 6.95 2.96
C SER A 44 11.29 7.23 2.16
N ILE A 45 11.45 7.34 0.85
CA ILE A 45 10.36 7.60 -0.09
C ILE A 45 9.96 6.28 -0.72
N LEU A 46 8.80 5.77 -0.32
CA LEU A 46 8.25 4.52 -0.84
C LEU A 46 7.27 4.85 -1.98
N LYS A 47 7.71 4.64 -3.23
CA LYS A 47 6.89 4.86 -4.43
C LYS A 47 5.89 3.72 -4.62
N ASP A 48 4.67 4.05 -5.04
CA ASP A 48 3.58 3.10 -5.34
C ASP A 48 3.34 2.04 -4.24
N CYS A 49 3.55 2.43 -2.98
CA CYS A 49 3.65 1.48 -1.88
C CYS A 49 2.32 1.20 -1.14
N ILE A 50 1.31 2.05 -1.32
CA ILE A 50 -0.01 1.88 -0.70
C ILE A 50 -1.06 1.87 -1.81
N PRO A 51 -1.57 0.69 -2.19
CA PRO A 51 -2.67 0.56 -3.14
C PRO A 51 -3.89 1.38 -2.72
N GLN A 52 -4.52 2.06 -3.68
CA GLN A 52 -5.72 2.86 -3.46
C GLN A 52 -6.96 2.10 -3.97
N TYR A 53 -7.81 1.67 -3.04
CA TYR A 53 -9.05 0.98 -3.38
C TYR A 53 -10.15 1.99 -3.70
N VAL A 54 -10.23 2.34 -4.98
CA VAL A 54 -11.26 3.25 -5.49
C VAL A 54 -12.63 2.57 -5.58
N ILE A 55 -13.69 3.37 -5.74
CA ILE A 55 -15.04 2.85 -6.01
C ILE A 55 -14.97 1.90 -7.22
N GLY A 56 -15.53 0.69 -7.06
CA GLY A 56 -15.44 -0.37 -8.07
C GLY A 56 -14.35 -1.42 -7.80
N HIS A 57 -13.53 -1.28 -6.75
CA HIS A 57 -12.46 -2.23 -6.42
C HIS A 57 -12.99 -3.65 -6.22
N ALA A 58 -14.01 -3.83 -5.38
CA ALA A 58 -14.59 -5.14 -5.13
C ALA A 58 -15.10 -5.81 -6.43
N GLN A 59 -15.81 -5.07 -7.29
CA GLN A 59 -16.29 -5.57 -8.57
C GLN A 59 -15.14 -5.95 -9.52
N ARG A 60 -14.03 -5.18 -9.48
CA ARG A 60 -12.81 -5.51 -10.24
C ARG A 60 -12.21 -6.83 -9.75
N LEU A 61 -12.15 -7.07 -8.44
CA LEU A 61 -11.66 -8.33 -7.88
C LEU A 61 -12.53 -9.51 -8.29
N THR A 62 -13.87 -9.37 -8.20
CA THR A 62 -14.81 -10.39 -8.66
C THR A 62 -14.56 -10.74 -10.11
N ARG A 63 -14.48 -9.75 -11.01
CA ARG A 63 -14.21 -9.99 -12.44
C ARG A 63 -12.88 -10.71 -12.68
N ILE A 64 -11.83 -10.36 -11.94
CA ILE A 64 -10.52 -11.03 -12.07
C ILE A 64 -10.64 -12.50 -11.64
N HIS A 65 -11.31 -12.75 -10.50
CA HIS A 65 -11.48 -14.10 -9.98
C HIS A 65 -12.35 -14.97 -10.91
N ASP A 66 -13.47 -14.42 -11.38
CA ASP A 66 -14.37 -15.08 -12.34
C ASP A 66 -13.61 -15.48 -13.61
N TYR A 67 -12.80 -14.57 -14.16
CA TYR A 67 -11.99 -14.84 -15.35
C TYR A 67 -11.01 -15.99 -15.13
N ILE A 68 -10.29 -16.00 -14.00
CA ILE A 68 -9.34 -17.07 -13.64
C ILE A 68 -10.06 -18.41 -13.53
N SER A 69 -11.20 -18.44 -12.84
CA SER A 69 -11.99 -19.66 -12.61
C SER A 69 -12.60 -20.20 -13.90
N GLU A 70 -13.25 -19.35 -14.70
CA GLU A 70 -13.91 -19.72 -15.95
C GLU A 70 -12.92 -20.34 -16.96
N HIS A 71 -11.71 -19.80 -17.01
CA HIS A 71 -10.65 -20.26 -17.91
C HIS A 71 -9.74 -21.33 -17.29
N LYS A 72 -10.03 -21.78 -16.06
CA LYS A 72 -9.23 -22.78 -15.32
C LYS A 72 -7.73 -22.45 -15.29
N ILE A 73 -7.40 -21.17 -15.10
CA ILE A 73 -6.01 -20.72 -15.06
C ILE A 73 -5.42 -21.13 -13.70
N PRO A 74 -4.30 -21.86 -13.64
CA PRO A 74 -3.66 -22.26 -12.38
C PRO A 74 -2.92 -21.08 -11.75
N LEU A 75 -3.66 -20.06 -11.31
CA LEU A 75 -3.14 -18.80 -10.79
C LEU A 75 -3.87 -18.39 -9.51
N GLY A 76 -3.12 -18.25 -8.42
CA GLY A 76 -3.60 -17.65 -7.17
C GLY A 76 -3.14 -16.20 -7.04
N LEU A 77 -4.01 -15.33 -6.53
CA LEU A 77 -3.71 -13.91 -6.32
C LEU A 77 -3.70 -13.59 -4.83
N CYS A 78 -2.64 -12.92 -4.36
CA CYS A 78 -2.48 -12.49 -2.98
C CYS A 78 -1.66 -11.20 -2.90
N GLY A 79 -1.71 -10.52 -1.76
CA GLY A 79 -0.98 -9.26 -1.53
C GLY A 79 -1.88 -8.05 -1.37
N SER A 80 -1.25 -6.90 -1.13
CA SER A 80 -1.93 -5.66 -0.72
C SER A 80 -2.79 -5.01 -1.82
N SER A 81 -2.70 -5.51 -3.05
CA SER A 81 -3.51 -5.05 -4.17
C SER A 81 -4.91 -5.67 -4.23
N TYR A 82 -5.20 -6.66 -3.38
CA TYR A 82 -6.44 -7.45 -3.46
C TYR A 82 -7.35 -7.19 -2.25
N HIS A 83 -7.25 -8.00 -1.21
CA HIS A 83 -8.25 -8.11 -0.14
C HIS A 83 -7.92 -7.34 1.14
N GLY A 84 -7.00 -6.37 1.08
CA GLY A 84 -6.63 -5.54 2.22
C GLY A 84 -5.18 -5.09 2.14
N VAL A 85 -4.92 -3.89 2.66
CA VAL A 85 -3.57 -3.28 2.64
C VAL A 85 -2.76 -3.61 3.89
N GLY A 86 -3.42 -4.09 4.95
CA GLY A 86 -2.77 -4.41 6.21
C GLY A 86 -1.90 -5.65 6.12
N VAL A 87 -0.86 -5.72 6.94
CA VAL A 87 0.05 -6.89 7.00
C VAL A 87 -0.72 -8.18 7.28
N SER A 88 -1.68 -8.14 8.22
CA SER A 88 -2.53 -9.30 8.54
C SER A 88 -3.38 -9.74 7.34
N ASP A 89 -3.94 -8.80 6.59
CA ASP A 89 -4.73 -9.09 5.38
C ASP A 89 -3.86 -9.74 4.31
N VAL A 90 -2.64 -9.22 4.10
CA VAL A 90 -1.68 -9.78 3.16
C VAL A 90 -1.29 -11.21 3.53
N ILE A 91 -1.01 -11.46 4.83
CA ILE A 91 -0.71 -12.81 5.32
C ILE A 91 -1.90 -13.75 5.10
N LEU A 92 -3.13 -13.32 5.41
CA LEU A 92 -4.33 -14.11 5.18
C LEU A 92 -4.52 -14.42 3.70
N SER A 93 -4.38 -13.42 2.82
CA SER A 93 -4.54 -13.59 1.38
C SER A 93 -3.56 -14.61 0.80
N ALA A 94 -2.33 -14.70 1.33
CA ALA A 94 -1.35 -15.69 0.92
C ALA A 94 -1.78 -17.11 1.33
N LYS A 95 -2.30 -17.29 2.55
CA LYS A 95 -2.82 -18.58 3.02
C LYS A 95 -4.01 -19.05 2.19
N GLU A 96 -4.91 -18.13 1.84
CA GLU A 96 -6.08 -18.42 1.00
C GLU A 96 -5.66 -18.79 -0.43
N ALA A 97 -4.75 -18.04 -1.04
CA ALA A 97 -4.26 -18.30 -2.39
C ALA A 97 -3.63 -19.70 -2.53
N VAL A 98 -2.81 -20.10 -1.55
CA VAL A 98 -2.20 -21.45 -1.52
C VAL A 98 -3.26 -22.54 -1.31
N SER A 99 -4.26 -22.29 -0.46
CA SER A 99 -5.34 -23.26 -0.21
C SER A 99 -6.20 -23.48 -1.46
N ASN A 100 -6.52 -22.40 -2.18
CA ASN A 100 -7.38 -22.44 -3.37
C ASN A 100 -6.68 -23.03 -4.59
N ILE A 101 -5.39 -22.73 -4.80
CA ILE A 101 -4.67 -23.24 -5.97
C ILE A 101 -4.52 -24.78 -5.93
N ASN A 102 -4.37 -25.35 -4.73
CA ASN A 102 -4.28 -26.81 -4.56
C ASN A 102 -5.60 -27.54 -4.90
N GLN A 103 -6.75 -26.87 -4.76
CA GLN A 103 -8.05 -27.44 -5.12
C GLN A 103 -8.26 -27.53 -6.65
N HIS A 104 -7.53 -26.74 -7.44
CA HIS A 104 -7.64 -26.72 -8.90
C HIS A 104 -6.62 -27.60 -9.63
N MET A 105 -5.61 -28.13 -8.92
CA MET A 105 -4.60 -29.05 -9.48
C MET A 105 -4.95 -30.54 -9.30
N LEU A 106 -6.02 -30.85 -8.55
CA LEU A 106 -6.57 -32.19 -8.35
C LEU A 106 -7.90 -32.32 -9.10
#